data_AF-A0A0S2E3U1-F1
#
_entry.id   AF-A0A0S2E3U1-F1
#
_cell.length_a   1.000
_cell.length_b   1.000
_cell.length_c   1.000
_cell.angle_alpha   90.00
_cell.angle_beta   90.00
_cell.angle_gamma   90.00
#
_symmetry.space_group_name_H-M   'P 1'
#
loop_
_entity.id
_entity.type
_entity.pdbx_description
1 polymer ?
#
loop_
_entity_poly.entity_id
_entity_poly.type
_entity_poly.pdbx_seq_one_letter_code
_entity_poly.pdbx_strand_id
1 'polypeptide(L)'
;MLLSAAAPMHGSAAAHDILLGDSLNISHKTLLAAALSLACTTVWAGEPCVLDDGFGGTTTGGATAAGGSAIACGQGASADGDFAVATGAGATASAVGAVAIGAGTTAAGDQSTAVGTGATASAANSSAIGDSATAAGEFSTASGSASTAGGRFATANGAGSSASADNTTAVGANSSASAAGSVALGSDSIADRANSVSFGAAGSERQLVNVAAATQDTDAVNLSQLNTLSGAFGGGASFAGGVFTPPTYVIQGGNYNDVGAAFSAVDGRLTDLYTRVGAGVASSVTYDDASKAQVTLQGGGGTRVSNVATGTAPTDAANVAQVQAGDAQTLRSANTYTDARMNQMLAAPTAAINELRDDMNWRFNKQDERIDKMGAMTSAMVQMSASAAGLRTQNRIAVGAGFQGGEQALSIGYQRAISDRATVTVGGAFSDSESSAGVGVGFGW
;
A
#
# COMPACT_ATOMS: atom_id res chain seq x y z
N MET A 1 -65.81 50.12 29.16
CA MET A 1 -66.73 51.19 28.74
C MET A 1 -67.71 50.56 27.75
N LEU A 2 -68.90 50.11 28.20
CA LEU A 2 -70.17 50.87 28.26
C LEU A 2 -70.62 51.23 26.82
N LEU A 3 -71.78 50.84 26.27
CA LEU A 3 -73.17 50.78 26.78
C LEU A 3 -73.99 50.01 25.68
N SER A 4 -74.93 49.09 25.98
CA SER A 4 -76.41 49.29 26.07
C SER A 4 -77.09 49.69 24.75
N ALA A 5 -78.30 49.31 24.33
CA ALA A 5 -79.51 48.75 24.95
C ALA A 5 -80.42 48.25 23.79
N ALA A 6 -81.20 47.18 23.96
CA ALA A 6 -82.64 47.18 24.24
C ALA A 6 -83.60 47.24 23.01
N ALA A 7 -84.59 46.36 23.07
CA ALA A 7 -85.69 46.13 22.13
C ALA A 7 -86.68 47.30 22.01
N PRO A 8 -87.66 47.19 21.09
CA PRO A 8 -89.04 47.27 21.56
C PRO A 8 -89.99 46.23 20.94
N MET A 9 -90.95 45.78 21.76
CA MET A 9 -92.21 45.16 21.34
C MET A 9 -93.29 46.23 21.18
N HIS A 10 -94.09 46.15 20.10
CA HIS A 10 -95.50 46.57 19.92
C HIS A 10 -95.92 45.92 18.58
N GLY A 11 -97.06 45.27 18.36
CA GLY A 11 -98.39 45.40 18.94
C GLY A 11 -99.39 45.59 17.78
N SER A 12 -100.04 44.49 17.37
CA SER A 12 -101.38 44.38 16.76
C SER A 12 -101.81 45.27 15.58
N ALA A 13 -102.18 44.65 14.44
CA ALA A 13 -103.50 44.86 13.81
C ALA A 13 -103.78 43.91 12.61
N ALA A 14 -104.95 43.27 12.68
CA ALA A 14 -105.89 43.00 11.58
C ALA A 14 -105.49 42.06 10.43
N ALA A 15 -105.96 40.81 10.54
CA ALA A 15 -106.61 40.13 9.42
C ALA A 15 -107.92 39.50 9.96
N HIS A 16 -108.94 40.34 10.07
CA HIS A 16 -110.32 39.90 10.01
C HIS A 16 -110.59 39.38 8.59
N ASP A 17 -111.48 38.39 8.50
CA ASP A 17 -112.41 38.18 7.40
C ASP A 17 -112.25 36.87 6.59
N ILE A 18 -112.42 35.72 7.27
CA ILE A 18 -112.97 34.50 6.66
C ILE A 18 -113.86 33.78 7.69
N LEU A 19 -115.07 34.28 7.93
CA LEU A 19 -116.18 33.50 8.50
C LEU A 19 -117.52 34.10 8.07
N LEU A 20 -118.00 33.81 6.86
CA LEU A 20 -119.43 33.88 6.53
C LEU A 20 -119.79 32.73 5.56
N GLY A 21 -120.48 31.73 6.09
CA GLY A 21 -120.95 30.55 5.39
C GLY A 21 -121.51 29.55 6.39
N ASP A 22 -122.80 29.68 6.67
CA ASP A 22 -123.56 28.98 7.71
C ASP A 22 -123.57 27.45 7.57
N SER A 23 -123.81 26.80 8.73
CA SER A 23 -124.12 25.39 8.97
C SER A 23 -122.97 24.40 9.23
N LEU A 24 -122.19 24.61 10.29
CA LEU A 24 -121.66 23.49 11.10
C LEU A 24 -121.36 23.92 12.55
N ASN A 25 -121.98 23.19 13.47
CA ASN A 25 -122.17 23.49 14.89
C ASN A 25 -120.84 23.62 15.66
N ILE A 26 -120.81 24.48 16.69
CA ILE A 26 -119.65 24.78 17.56
C ILE A 26 -118.97 23.52 18.13
N SER A 27 -119.72 22.43 18.27
CA SER A 27 -119.21 21.13 18.73
C SER A 27 -118.23 20.44 17.75
N HIS A 28 -118.29 20.70 16.44
CA HIS A 28 -117.30 20.14 15.49
C HIS A 28 -116.01 20.95 15.43
N LYS A 29 -116.03 22.25 15.76
CA LYS A 29 -114.80 23.05 15.85
C LYS A 29 -113.98 22.68 17.08
N THR A 30 -114.63 22.30 18.19
CA THR A 30 -113.93 21.77 19.38
C THR A 30 -113.47 20.32 19.18
N LEU A 31 -114.22 19.47 18.47
CA LEU A 31 -113.78 18.12 18.10
C LEU A 31 -112.66 18.10 17.05
N LEU A 32 -112.67 19.02 16.08
CA LEU A 32 -111.58 19.15 15.09
C LEU A 32 -110.35 19.78 15.74
N ALA A 33 -110.50 20.75 16.65
CA ALA A 33 -109.39 21.27 17.44
C ALA A 33 -108.83 20.22 18.43
N ALA A 34 -109.69 19.38 19.02
CA ALA A 34 -109.29 18.26 19.88
C ALA A 34 -108.62 17.11 19.07
N ALA A 35 -109.09 16.84 17.85
CA ALA A 35 -108.51 15.84 16.96
C ALA A 35 -107.19 16.31 16.33
N LEU A 36 -107.05 17.61 16.02
CA LEU A 36 -105.79 18.19 15.53
C LEU A 36 -104.74 18.32 16.66
N SER A 37 -105.17 18.45 17.93
CA SER A 37 -104.27 18.33 19.09
C SER A 37 -103.85 16.89 19.42
N LEU A 38 -104.52 15.88 18.86
CA LEU A 38 -104.11 14.46 18.97
C LEU A 38 -103.24 13.99 17.79
N ALA A 39 -103.08 14.80 16.74
CA ALA A 39 -102.29 14.49 15.55
C ALA A 39 -101.01 15.33 15.40
N CYS A 40 -100.69 16.17 16.39
CA CYS A 40 -99.39 16.82 16.46
C CYS A 40 -98.36 15.78 16.88
N THR A 41 -97.70 15.15 15.90
CA THR A 41 -96.46 14.39 16.15
C THR A 41 -95.50 15.32 16.85
N THR A 42 -95.19 14.98 18.10
CA THR A 42 -94.24 15.65 18.98
C THR A 42 -93.04 16.17 18.20
N VAL A 43 -92.90 17.49 18.17
CA VAL A 43 -91.65 18.18 17.85
C VAL A 43 -90.57 17.58 18.77
N TRP A 44 -89.51 17.02 18.18
CA TRP A 44 -88.32 16.51 18.89
C TRP A 44 -87.56 17.65 19.58
N ALA A 45 -88.11 18.16 20.68
CA ALA A 45 -87.29 18.61 21.80
C ALA A 45 -86.95 17.33 22.58
N GLY A 46 -85.65 17.08 22.83
CA GLY A 46 -85.14 15.81 23.36
C GLY A 46 -86.00 15.25 24.50
N GLU A 47 -86.28 13.94 24.44
CA GLU A 47 -87.00 13.23 25.50
C GLU A 47 -86.39 13.63 26.86
N PRO A 48 -87.20 14.14 27.81
CA PRO A 48 -86.70 14.36 29.15
C PRO A 48 -86.14 13.04 29.65
N CYS A 49 -84.92 13.11 30.19
CA CYS A 49 -84.26 11.99 30.82
C CYS A 49 -85.26 11.28 31.75
N VAL A 50 -85.72 10.08 31.36
CA VAL A 50 -86.60 9.28 32.21
C VAL A 50 -85.71 8.77 33.34
N LEU A 51 -85.60 9.57 34.40
CA LEU A 51 -84.98 9.19 35.66
C LEU A 51 -85.92 8.15 36.27
N ASP A 52 -85.67 6.86 36.02
CA ASP A 52 -86.32 5.78 36.76
C ASP A 52 -85.98 5.96 38.25
N ASP A 53 -86.98 6.22 39.08
CA ASP A 53 -86.84 6.47 40.51
C ASP A 53 -86.82 5.17 41.34
N GLY A 54 -86.43 4.06 40.71
CA GLY A 54 -86.28 2.75 41.35
C GLY A 54 -87.59 1.97 41.50
N PHE A 55 -88.68 2.40 40.88
CA PHE A 55 -89.95 1.66 40.85
C PHE A 55 -90.44 1.42 39.41
N GLY A 56 -89.76 0.53 38.69
CA GLY A 56 -90.32 -0.30 37.63
C GLY A 56 -91.37 0.34 36.71
N GLY A 57 -90.92 1.15 35.76
CA GLY A 57 -91.44 1.25 34.40
C GLY A 57 -92.86 1.81 34.18
N THR A 58 -92.98 2.75 33.23
CA THR A 58 -93.95 2.65 32.11
C THR A 58 -93.72 3.74 31.06
N THR A 59 -93.75 3.29 29.78
CA THR A 59 -94.11 4.02 28.55
C THR A 59 -93.28 5.27 28.23
N THR A 60 -92.25 5.29 27.37
CA THR A 60 -92.11 4.75 26.00
C THR A 60 -90.63 4.61 25.58
N GLY A 61 -89.72 4.34 26.53
CA GLY A 61 -88.27 4.39 26.27
C GLY A 61 -87.40 3.19 26.71
N GLY A 62 -87.82 2.27 27.57
CA GLY A 62 -87.04 1.04 27.85
C GLY A 62 -85.62 1.22 28.43
N ALA A 63 -85.34 2.32 29.14
CA ALA A 63 -84.10 2.46 29.90
C ALA A 63 -84.12 1.55 31.15
N THR A 64 -82.97 0.98 31.55
CA THR A 64 -82.83 0.07 32.69
C THR A 64 -81.64 0.49 33.56
N ALA A 65 -81.86 0.79 34.84
CA ALA A 65 -80.80 1.04 35.83
C ALA A 65 -80.77 -0.10 36.86
N ALA A 66 -80.21 -1.25 36.49
CA ALA A 66 -80.21 -2.45 37.34
C ALA A 66 -79.14 -2.42 38.43
N GLY A 67 -78.05 -1.68 38.23
CA GLY A 67 -76.99 -1.54 39.22
C GLY A 67 -77.36 -0.65 40.40
N GLY A 68 -76.77 -0.92 41.57
CA GLY A 68 -76.95 -0.08 42.76
C GLY A 68 -76.43 1.34 42.51
N SER A 69 -77.25 2.36 42.80
CA SER A 69 -76.91 3.78 42.57
C SER A 69 -76.54 4.12 41.10
N ALA A 70 -77.07 3.36 40.13
CA ALA A 70 -76.85 3.59 38.72
C ALA A 70 -77.77 4.69 38.14
N ILE A 71 -77.37 5.26 37.00
CA ILE A 71 -78.16 6.24 36.23
C ILE A 71 -78.30 5.72 34.80
N ALA A 72 -79.52 5.47 34.34
CA ALA A 72 -79.80 5.14 32.94
C ALA A 72 -80.76 6.16 32.32
N CYS A 73 -80.43 6.66 31.14
CA CYS A 73 -81.16 7.75 30.50
C CYS A 73 -81.13 7.65 28.98
N GLY A 74 -82.30 7.61 28.34
CA GLY A 74 -82.46 7.50 26.89
C GLY A 74 -83.02 6.15 26.44
N GLN A 75 -83.56 6.10 25.22
CA GLN A 75 -84.26 4.91 24.75
C GLN A 75 -83.33 3.68 24.71
N GLY A 76 -83.66 2.61 25.43
CA GLY A 76 -82.86 1.39 25.48
C GLY A 76 -81.52 1.53 26.20
N ALA A 77 -81.29 2.60 26.98
CA ALA A 77 -80.07 2.73 27.78
C ALA A 77 -80.05 1.71 28.94
N SER A 78 -78.94 1.00 29.17
CA SER A 78 -78.78 0.02 30.25
C SER A 78 -77.59 0.36 31.14
N ALA A 79 -77.80 0.62 32.42
CA ALA A 79 -76.76 0.76 33.43
C ALA A 79 -76.86 -0.42 34.40
N ASP A 80 -76.14 -1.50 34.11
CA ASP A 80 -76.25 -2.78 34.82
C ASP A 80 -75.27 -2.88 36.01
N GLY A 81 -74.15 -2.16 35.95
CA GLY A 81 -73.14 -2.15 37.01
C GLY A 81 -73.47 -1.18 38.16
N ASP A 82 -73.02 -1.50 39.37
CA ASP A 82 -73.11 -0.57 40.50
C ASP A 82 -72.38 0.74 40.19
N PHE A 83 -72.97 1.88 40.54
CA PHE A 83 -72.49 3.23 40.24
C PHE A 83 -72.34 3.55 38.74
N ALA A 84 -72.90 2.74 37.85
CA ALA A 84 -72.78 2.94 36.42
C ALA A 84 -73.64 4.11 35.91
N VAL A 85 -73.19 4.75 34.83
CA VAL A 85 -73.91 5.85 34.16
C VAL A 85 -74.05 5.51 32.69
N ALA A 86 -75.28 5.34 32.19
CA ALA A 86 -75.60 5.14 30.79
C ALA A 86 -76.53 6.26 30.31
N THR A 87 -76.04 7.15 29.43
CA THR A 87 -76.83 8.28 28.90
C THR A 87 -76.74 8.34 27.39
N GLY A 88 -77.86 8.12 26.69
CA GLY A 88 -77.97 8.08 25.24
C GLY A 88 -78.78 6.88 24.76
N ALA A 89 -79.40 6.99 23.58
CA ALA A 89 -80.18 5.88 23.03
C ALA A 89 -79.29 4.64 22.79
N GLY A 90 -79.62 3.50 23.41
CA GLY A 90 -78.83 2.27 23.37
C GLY A 90 -77.47 2.32 24.09
N ALA A 91 -77.22 3.33 24.94
CA ALA A 91 -76.01 3.39 25.76
C ALA A 91 -75.98 2.24 26.78
N THR A 92 -74.88 1.51 26.89
CA THR A 92 -74.76 0.34 27.77
C THR A 92 -73.55 0.49 28.69
N ALA A 93 -73.77 0.52 30.00
CA ALA A 93 -72.74 0.52 31.03
C ALA A 93 -72.90 -0.72 31.92
N SER A 94 -72.18 -1.81 31.58
CA SER A 94 -72.43 -3.15 32.14
C SER A 94 -71.62 -3.48 33.40
N ALA A 95 -70.62 -2.68 33.74
CA ALA A 95 -69.64 -2.99 34.78
C ALA A 95 -69.60 -1.93 35.89
N VAL A 96 -68.96 -2.24 37.01
CA VAL A 96 -68.97 -1.38 38.21
C VAL A 96 -68.26 -0.06 37.90
N GLY A 97 -68.93 1.07 38.16
CA GLY A 97 -68.41 2.42 37.91
C GLY A 97 -68.20 2.74 36.43
N ALA A 98 -68.80 1.98 35.51
CA ALA A 98 -68.69 2.22 34.08
C ALA A 98 -69.52 3.45 33.65
N VAL A 99 -69.00 4.24 32.70
CA VAL A 99 -69.65 5.46 32.19
C VAL A 99 -69.79 5.36 30.67
N ALA A 100 -71.01 5.28 30.15
CA ALA A 100 -71.36 5.26 28.75
C ALA A 100 -72.21 6.50 28.39
N ILE A 101 -71.67 7.43 27.60
CA ILE A 101 -72.35 8.68 27.24
C ILE A 101 -72.33 8.88 25.72
N GLY A 102 -73.49 8.79 25.09
CA GLY A 102 -73.69 8.90 23.65
C GLY A 102 -74.54 7.75 23.10
N ALA A 103 -75.12 7.94 21.92
CA ALA A 103 -75.96 6.91 21.30
C ALA A 103 -75.12 5.67 20.94
N GLY A 104 -75.60 4.48 21.32
CA GLY A 104 -74.94 3.19 21.05
C GLY A 104 -73.57 3.02 21.72
N THR A 105 -73.27 3.79 22.78
CA THR A 105 -72.03 3.63 23.55
C THR A 105 -72.02 2.35 24.35
N THR A 106 -70.84 1.76 24.55
CA THR A 106 -70.67 0.56 25.40
C THR A 106 -69.48 0.74 26.33
N ALA A 107 -69.71 0.77 27.63
CA ALA A 107 -68.70 0.73 28.69
C ALA A 107 -68.86 -0.61 29.44
N ALA A 108 -68.07 -1.62 29.03
CA ALA A 108 -68.23 -3.00 29.50
C ALA A 108 -67.16 -3.43 30.52
N GLY A 109 -66.10 -2.64 30.71
CA GLY A 109 -65.07 -2.91 31.71
C GLY A 109 -65.31 -2.18 33.04
N ASP A 110 -64.83 -2.73 34.15
CA ASP A 110 -64.88 -2.06 35.46
C ASP A 110 -64.18 -0.69 35.39
N GLN A 111 -64.83 0.35 35.91
CA GLN A 111 -64.35 1.73 35.86
C GLN A 111 -64.00 2.23 34.45
N SER A 112 -64.61 1.64 33.41
CA SER A 112 -64.40 2.07 32.02
C SER A 112 -65.21 3.32 31.68
N THR A 113 -64.74 4.11 30.72
CA THR A 113 -65.42 5.31 30.24
C THR A 113 -65.53 5.29 28.73
N ALA A 114 -66.74 5.30 28.18
CA ALA A 114 -67.03 5.42 26.76
C ALA A 114 -67.86 6.68 26.51
N VAL A 115 -67.33 7.63 25.73
CA VAL A 115 -68.00 8.91 25.43
C VAL A 115 -67.94 9.19 23.93
N GLY A 116 -69.10 9.39 23.29
CA GLY A 116 -69.24 9.64 21.84
C GLY A 116 -70.04 8.55 21.15
N THR A 117 -70.75 8.86 20.07
CA THR A 117 -71.61 7.90 19.37
C THR A 117 -70.85 6.62 18.99
N GLY A 118 -71.35 5.45 19.38
CA GLY A 118 -70.71 4.15 19.11
C GLY A 118 -69.37 3.90 19.82
N ALA A 119 -68.94 4.76 20.74
CA ALA A 119 -67.69 4.54 21.49
C ALA A 119 -67.78 3.27 22.35
N THR A 120 -66.69 2.50 22.42
CA THR A 120 -66.63 1.21 23.11
C THR A 120 -65.40 1.13 24.01
N ALA A 121 -65.61 1.00 25.32
CA ALA A 121 -64.57 0.75 26.32
C ALA A 121 -64.78 -0.64 26.93
N SER A 122 -64.09 -1.65 26.40
CA SER A 122 -64.38 -3.07 26.69
C SER A 122 -63.62 -3.64 27.88
N ALA A 123 -62.51 -3.01 28.28
CA ALA A 123 -61.63 -3.54 29.31
C ALA A 123 -61.64 -2.69 30.59
N ALA A 124 -61.21 -3.26 31.70
CA ALA A 124 -61.15 -2.55 32.98
C ALA A 124 -60.23 -1.32 32.90
N ASN A 125 -60.66 -0.23 33.52
CA ASN A 125 -59.97 1.06 33.56
C ASN A 125 -59.66 1.65 32.17
N SER A 126 -60.39 1.23 31.13
CA SER A 126 -60.20 1.73 29.76
C SER A 126 -61.03 2.99 29.49
N SER A 127 -60.56 3.85 28.59
CA SER A 127 -61.25 5.10 28.22
C SER A 127 -61.32 5.27 26.70
N ALA A 128 -62.52 5.26 26.14
CA ALA A 128 -62.80 5.52 24.73
C ALA A 128 -63.57 6.84 24.58
N ILE A 129 -62.96 7.86 23.97
CA ILE A 129 -63.52 9.21 23.85
C ILE A 129 -63.47 9.64 22.38
N GLY A 130 -64.62 9.68 21.72
CA GLY A 130 -64.78 10.03 20.31
C GLY A 130 -65.80 9.14 19.61
N ASP A 131 -66.35 9.62 18.49
CA ASP A 131 -67.22 8.80 17.64
C ASP A 131 -66.52 7.51 17.22
N SER A 132 -67.13 6.36 17.51
CA SER A 132 -66.59 5.02 17.19
C SER A 132 -65.20 4.73 17.78
N ALA A 133 -64.77 5.45 18.83
CA ALA A 133 -63.51 5.17 19.51
C ALA A 133 -63.57 3.83 20.24
N THR A 134 -62.51 3.04 20.22
CA THR A 134 -62.45 1.71 20.82
C THR A 134 -61.25 1.57 21.76
N ALA A 135 -61.50 1.37 23.05
CA ALA A 135 -60.49 1.06 24.06
C ALA A 135 -60.69 -0.39 24.53
N ALA A 136 -59.95 -1.33 23.92
CA ALA A 136 -60.12 -2.77 24.13
C ALA A 136 -59.10 -3.38 25.09
N GLY A 137 -57.99 -2.68 25.36
CA GLY A 137 -56.99 -3.12 26.33
C GLY A 137 -57.25 -2.62 27.75
N GLU A 138 -56.85 -3.38 28.75
CA GLU A 138 -56.90 -2.92 30.15
C GLU A 138 -56.00 -1.68 30.34
N PHE A 139 -56.49 -0.68 31.08
CA PHE A 139 -55.82 0.63 31.24
C PHE A 139 -55.53 1.38 29.92
N SER A 140 -56.21 1.03 28.83
CA SER A 140 -56.00 1.68 27.53
C SER A 140 -56.79 2.99 27.40
N THR A 141 -56.30 3.89 26.56
CA THR A 141 -56.99 5.15 26.24
C THR A 141 -57.05 5.34 24.73
N ALA A 142 -58.25 5.39 24.17
CA ALA A 142 -58.53 5.76 22.79
C ALA A 142 -59.23 7.14 22.77
N SER A 143 -58.62 8.13 22.16
CA SER A 143 -59.15 9.50 22.07
C SER A 143 -59.08 10.01 20.63
N GLY A 144 -60.24 10.28 20.04
CA GLY A 144 -60.39 10.66 18.64
C GLY A 144 -61.39 9.76 17.92
N SER A 145 -62.03 10.29 16.87
CA SER A 145 -62.99 9.51 16.06
C SER A 145 -62.30 8.31 15.43
N ALA A 146 -62.91 7.12 15.54
CA ALA A 146 -62.37 5.85 15.08
C ALA A 146 -60.96 5.50 15.62
N SER A 147 -60.54 6.11 16.73
CA SER A 147 -59.28 5.73 17.41
C SER A 147 -59.41 4.35 18.04
N THR A 148 -58.34 3.56 18.05
CA THR A 148 -58.33 2.20 18.60
C THR A 148 -57.12 2.00 19.51
N ALA A 149 -57.35 1.80 20.80
CA ALA A 149 -56.35 1.36 21.76
C ALA A 149 -56.61 -0.13 22.09
N GLY A 150 -55.98 -1.02 21.31
CA GLY A 150 -56.22 -2.45 21.34
C GLY A 150 -55.38 -3.21 22.37
N GLY A 151 -54.16 -2.76 22.63
CA GLY A 151 -53.26 -3.40 23.60
C GLY A 151 -53.46 -2.93 25.04
N ARG A 152 -53.00 -3.72 26.00
CA ARG A 152 -52.96 -3.31 27.41
C ARG A 152 -52.01 -2.13 27.59
N PHE A 153 -52.40 -1.14 28.38
CA PHE A 153 -51.69 0.15 28.52
C PHE A 153 -51.48 0.91 27.21
N ALA A 154 -52.25 0.61 26.16
CA ALA A 154 -52.13 1.31 24.88
C ALA A 154 -52.75 2.70 24.95
N THR A 155 -52.13 3.67 24.29
CA THR A 155 -52.69 5.02 24.12
C THR A 155 -52.82 5.32 22.63
N ALA A 156 -54.03 5.58 22.14
CA ALA A 156 -54.30 6.05 20.79
C ALA A 156 -54.93 7.44 20.87
N ASN A 157 -54.24 8.47 20.38
CA ASN A 157 -54.69 9.86 20.40
C ASN A 157 -54.65 10.45 18.99
N GLY A 158 -55.82 10.78 18.44
CA GLY A 158 -56.00 11.28 17.08
C GLY A 158 -57.03 10.45 16.30
N ALA A 159 -57.69 11.08 15.33
CA ALA A 159 -58.68 10.40 14.50
C ALA A 159 -58.05 9.24 13.71
N GLY A 160 -58.64 8.05 13.77
CA GLY A 160 -58.11 6.84 13.14
C GLY A 160 -56.77 6.33 13.70
N SER A 161 -56.27 6.89 14.81
CA SER A 161 -55.03 6.39 15.44
C SER A 161 -55.22 4.97 15.96
N SER A 162 -54.18 4.13 15.88
CA SER A 162 -54.22 2.72 16.25
C SER A 162 -53.01 2.34 17.09
N ALA A 163 -53.24 1.95 18.34
CA ALA A 163 -52.25 1.43 19.27
C ALA A 163 -52.63 -0.02 19.60
N SER A 164 -52.21 -0.97 18.75
CA SER A 164 -52.79 -2.32 18.69
C SER A 164 -52.05 -3.38 19.53
N ALA A 165 -50.80 -3.11 19.94
CA ALA A 165 -50.03 -3.99 20.81
C ALA A 165 -49.89 -3.43 22.24
N ASP A 166 -49.47 -4.29 23.18
CA ASP A 166 -49.24 -3.89 24.57
C ASP A 166 -48.20 -2.77 24.70
N ASN A 167 -48.43 -1.87 25.65
CA ASN A 167 -47.55 -0.75 25.98
C ASN A 167 -47.25 0.18 24.79
N THR A 168 -48.16 0.30 23.83
CA THR A 168 -47.99 1.15 22.65
C THR A 168 -48.55 2.55 22.84
N THR A 169 -48.02 3.52 22.09
CA THR A 169 -48.55 4.89 22.03
C THR A 169 -48.60 5.35 20.58
N ALA A 170 -49.79 5.69 20.08
CA ALA A 170 -50.02 6.25 18.76
C ALA A 170 -50.60 7.66 18.91
N VAL A 171 -49.88 8.69 18.48
CA VAL A 171 -50.29 10.09 18.60
C VAL A 171 -50.23 10.75 17.24
N GLY A 172 -51.38 11.19 16.73
CA GLY A 172 -51.56 11.77 15.40
C GLY A 172 -52.65 11.05 14.61
N ALA A 173 -53.27 11.76 13.67
CA ALA A 173 -54.31 11.17 12.82
C ALA A 173 -53.72 10.00 12.01
N ASN A 174 -54.41 8.85 11.99
CA ASN A 174 -53.96 7.61 11.34
C ASN A 174 -52.58 7.10 11.77
N SER A 175 -52.05 7.56 12.90
CA SER A 175 -50.80 6.99 13.45
C SER A 175 -51.03 5.53 13.86
N SER A 176 -50.05 4.66 13.65
CA SER A 176 -50.17 3.22 13.89
C SER A 176 -48.98 2.68 14.65
N ALA A 177 -49.17 2.33 15.92
CA ALA A 177 -48.19 1.63 16.76
C ALA A 177 -48.62 0.16 16.92
N SER A 178 -47.95 -0.73 16.19
CA SER A 178 -48.34 -2.15 16.04
C SER A 178 -47.40 -3.14 16.71
N ALA A 179 -46.22 -2.69 17.14
CA ALA A 179 -45.24 -3.52 17.84
C ALA A 179 -45.18 -3.19 19.34
N ALA A 180 -44.98 -4.19 20.19
CA ALA A 180 -45.00 -4.02 21.65
C ALA A 180 -43.99 -2.95 22.13
N GLY A 181 -44.43 -2.08 23.04
CA GLY A 181 -43.59 -1.01 23.60
C GLY A 181 -43.18 0.08 22.60
N SER A 182 -43.84 0.18 21.44
CA SER A 182 -43.51 1.16 20.41
C SER A 182 -44.34 2.45 20.49
N VAL A 183 -43.79 3.54 19.95
CA VAL A 183 -44.42 4.85 19.89
C VAL A 183 -44.47 5.34 18.44
N ALA A 184 -45.65 5.60 17.90
CA ALA A 184 -45.85 6.30 16.63
C ALA A 184 -46.23 7.76 16.93
N LEU A 185 -45.37 8.71 16.51
CA LEU A 185 -45.55 10.14 16.79
C LEU A 185 -45.69 10.94 15.50
N GLY A 186 -46.82 11.63 15.35
CA GLY A 186 -47.21 12.40 14.17
C GLY A 186 -48.24 11.68 13.31
N SER A 187 -48.98 12.44 12.49
CA SER A 187 -49.98 11.87 11.58
C SER A 187 -49.34 10.88 10.61
N ASP A 188 -50.03 9.77 10.34
CA ASP A 188 -49.61 8.71 9.43
C ASP A 188 -48.26 8.05 9.80
N SER A 189 -47.75 8.26 11.02
CA SER A 189 -46.53 7.59 11.50
C SER A 189 -46.79 6.10 11.75
N ILE A 190 -45.85 5.25 11.39
CA ILE A 190 -45.93 3.79 11.54
C ILE A 190 -44.79 3.32 12.43
N ALA A 191 -45.12 2.72 13.58
CA ALA A 191 -44.19 2.04 14.47
C ALA A 191 -44.46 0.52 14.43
N ASP A 192 -43.63 -0.20 13.69
CA ASP A 192 -43.74 -1.63 13.40
C ASP A 192 -42.60 -2.46 14.01
N ARG A 193 -41.70 -1.82 14.76
CA ARG A 193 -40.61 -2.46 15.51
C ARG A 193 -40.79 -2.28 17.01
N ALA A 194 -40.63 -3.36 17.77
CA ALA A 194 -40.76 -3.33 19.23
C ALA A 194 -39.74 -2.37 19.87
N ASN A 195 -40.12 -1.75 21.00
CA ASN A 195 -39.27 -0.82 21.76
C ASN A 195 -38.65 0.31 20.90
N SER A 196 -39.44 0.91 20.01
CA SER A 196 -38.96 1.97 19.13
C SER A 196 -39.91 3.15 19.06
N VAL A 197 -39.36 4.33 18.77
CA VAL A 197 -40.14 5.53 18.46
C VAL A 197 -40.01 5.79 16.96
N SER A 198 -41.16 5.79 16.27
CA SER A 198 -41.25 6.20 14.88
C SER A 198 -41.80 7.61 14.77
N PHE A 199 -41.06 8.47 14.08
CA PHE A 199 -41.46 9.85 13.80
C PHE A 199 -42.10 10.00 12.41
N GLY A 200 -42.34 8.91 11.67
CA GLY A 200 -42.86 8.94 10.30
C GLY A 200 -43.18 7.55 9.77
N ALA A 201 -43.11 7.40 8.46
CA ALA A 201 -43.25 6.11 7.78
C ALA A 201 -42.18 5.99 6.69
N ALA A 202 -41.99 4.79 6.14
CA ALA A 202 -41.06 4.58 5.03
C ALA A 202 -41.39 5.49 3.83
N GLY A 203 -40.43 6.31 3.40
CA GLY A 203 -40.60 7.31 2.34
C GLY A 203 -41.33 8.59 2.77
N SER A 204 -41.63 8.74 4.05
CA SER A 204 -42.22 9.95 4.67
C SER A 204 -41.55 10.22 6.02
N GLU A 205 -40.22 10.18 6.02
CA GLU A 205 -39.40 10.44 7.19
C GLU A 205 -39.46 11.92 7.59
N ARG A 206 -39.31 12.18 8.90
CA ARG A 206 -39.31 13.53 9.46
C ARG A 206 -37.93 13.87 10.02
N GLN A 207 -37.54 15.13 9.89
CA GLN A 207 -36.34 15.64 10.56
C GLN A 207 -36.64 15.87 12.04
N LEU A 208 -35.72 15.41 12.90
CA LEU A 208 -35.70 15.80 14.30
C LEU A 208 -34.86 17.08 14.45
N VAL A 209 -35.52 18.19 14.73
CA VAL A 209 -34.89 19.53 14.80
C VAL A 209 -34.74 20.00 16.25
N ASN A 210 -33.82 20.95 16.48
CA ASN A 210 -33.49 21.50 17.80
C ASN A 210 -32.89 20.47 18.79
N VAL A 211 -32.12 19.52 18.27
CA VAL A 211 -31.41 18.51 19.06
C VAL A 211 -30.11 19.12 19.60
N ALA A 212 -29.99 19.23 20.93
CA ALA A 212 -28.76 19.62 21.61
C ALA A 212 -27.63 18.60 21.36
N ALA A 213 -26.38 19.00 21.57
CA ALA A 213 -25.26 18.09 21.39
C ALA A 213 -25.30 16.96 22.43
N ALA A 214 -25.11 15.72 21.98
CA ALA A 214 -25.01 14.54 22.82
C ALA A 214 -23.86 14.64 23.85
N THR A 215 -24.12 14.15 25.07
CA THR A 215 -23.18 14.13 26.20
C THR A 215 -23.02 12.73 26.82
N GLN A 216 -24.00 11.86 26.67
CA GLN A 216 -24.00 10.47 27.12
C GLN A 216 -24.02 9.51 25.92
N ASP A 217 -23.63 8.26 26.14
CA ASP A 217 -23.51 7.24 25.08
C ASP A 217 -24.83 6.96 24.34
N THR A 218 -25.98 7.19 24.99
CA THR A 218 -27.32 6.96 24.43
C THR A 218 -28.02 8.23 23.96
N ASP A 219 -27.33 9.37 23.92
CA ASP A 219 -27.88 10.63 23.42
C ASP A 219 -27.89 10.64 21.88
N ALA A 220 -28.89 11.31 21.28
CA ALA A 220 -28.91 11.52 19.85
C ALA A 220 -27.84 12.54 19.41
N VAL A 221 -27.07 12.20 18.39
CA VAL A 221 -26.03 13.08 17.83
C VAL A 221 -26.65 14.06 16.83
N ASN A 222 -26.32 15.35 16.95
CA ASN A 222 -26.77 16.37 16.00
C ASN A 222 -25.74 16.63 14.87
N LEU A 223 -26.15 17.37 13.84
CA LEU A 223 -25.29 17.66 12.67
C LEU A 223 -24.00 18.42 13.04
N SER A 224 -24.00 19.26 14.08
CA SER A 224 -22.80 20.02 14.48
C SER A 224 -21.68 19.13 15.03
N GLN A 225 -22.05 18.07 15.77
CA GLN A 225 -21.10 17.07 16.26
C GLN A 225 -20.53 16.26 15.10
N LEU A 226 -21.38 15.87 14.14
CA LEU A 226 -20.95 15.15 12.95
C LEU A 226 -20.03 16.00 12.06
N ASN A 227 -20.31 17.29 11.91
CA ASN A 227 -19.44 18.23 11.18
C ASN A 227 -18.08 18.42 11.86
N THR A 228 -18.04 18.42 13.19
CA THR A 228 -16.78 18.42 13.95
C THR A 228 -15.95 17.18 13.64
N LEU A 229 -16.59 16.00 13.61
CA LEU A 229 -15.93 14.75 13.25
C LEU A 229 -15.45 14.74 11.79
N SER A 230 -16.26 15.19 10.82
CA SER A 230 -15.83 15.26 9.42
C SER A 230 -14.67 16.23 9.23
N GLY A 231 -14.67 17.36 9.94
CA GLY A 231 -13.56 18.32 9.92
C GLY A 231 -12.24 17.70 10.39
N ALA A 232 -12.28 16.75 11.33
CA ALA A 232 -11.09 16.05 11.81
C ALA A 232 -10.40 15.19 10.74
N PHE A 233 -11.13 14.73 9.70
CA PHE A 233 -10.51 14.04 8.57
C PHE A 233 -9.74 15.00 7.65
N GLY A 234 -10.04 16.30 7.64
CA GLY A 234 -9.43 17.25 6.70
C GLY A 234 -9.78 16.93 5.23
N GLY A 235 -8.94 17.36 4.29
CA GLY A 235 -9.09 17.01 2.86
C GLY A 235 -10.43 17.44 2.21
N GLY A 236 -11.18 18.37 2.82
CA GLY A 236 -12.50 18.79 2.34
C GLY A 236 -13.66 17.88 2.75
N ALA A 237 -13.45 16.92 3.67
CA ALA A 237 -14.53 16.08 4.20
C ALA A 237 -15.64 16.93 4.82
N SER A 238 -16.89 16.63 4.48
CA SER A 238 -18.04 17.40 4.98
C SER A 238 -19.33 16.59 4.94
N PHE A 239 -20.29 16.96 5.80
CA PHE A 239 -21.68 16.52 5.70
C PHE A 239 -22.55 17.69 5.27
N ALA A 240 -23.15 17.59 4.08
CA ALA A 240 -24.03 18.62 3.55
C ALA A 240 -25.24 17.96 2.87
N GLY A 241 -26.45 18.49 3.12
CA GLY A 241 -27.68 17.97 2.51
C GLY A 241 -27.99 16.51 2.82
N GLY A 242 -27.53 15.98 3.96
CA GLY A 242 -27.67 14.57 4.32
C GLY A 242 -26.70 13.62 3.61
N VAL A 243 -25.75 14.14 2.83
CA VAL A 243 -24.75 13.36 2.09
C VAL A 243 -23.37 13.62 2.68
N PHE A 244 -22.62 12.54 2.91
CA PHE A 244 -21.21 12.62 3.26
C PHE A 244 -20.36 12.83 2.00
N THR A 245 -19.58 13.89 1.98
CA THR A 245 -18.51 14.08 0.99
C THR A 245 -17.20 13.57 1.61
N PRO A 246 -16.57 12.54 1.04
CA PRO A 246 -15.32 11.99 1.58
C PRO A 246 -14.16 12.99 1.47
N PRO A 247 -13.13 12.86 2.32
CA PRO A 247 -11.91 13.67 2.18
C PRO A 247 -11.22 13.37 0.85
N THR A 248 -10.36 14.27 0.38
CA THR A 248 -9.43 14.05 -0.73
C THR A 248 -8.03 14.47 -0.30
N TYR A 249 -7.15 13.50 -0.13
CA TYR A 249 -5.73 13.69 0.18
C TYR A 249 -4.93 13.61 -1.13
N VAL A 250 -4.09 14.62 -1.39
CA VAL A 250 -3.22 14.63 -2.57
C VAL A 250 -1.81 14.25 -2.12
N ILE A 251 -1.37 13.04 -2.49
CA ILE A 251 -0.01 12.54 -2.21
C ILE A 251 0.71 12.38 -3.55
N GLN A 252 1.72 13.22 -3.80
CA GLN A 252 2.51 13.20 -5.05
C GLN A 252 1.64 13.31 -6.32
N GLY A 253 0.55 14.08 -6.28
CA GLY A 253 -0.37 14.26 -7.40
C GLY A 253 -1.43 13.17 -7.57
N GLY A 254 -1.39 12.09 -6.77
CA GLY A 254 -2.47 11.10 -6.70
C GLY A 254 -3.51 11.49 -5.64
N ASN A 255 -4.79 11.26 -5.94
CA ASN A 255 -5.91 11.53 -5.05
C ASN A 255 -6.31 10.27 -4.27
N TYR A 256 -6.45 10.40 -2.96
CA TYR A 256 -6.87 9.33 -2.05
C TYR A 256 -8.03 9.81 -1.21
N ASN A 257 -9.12 9.03 -1.15
CA ASN A 257 -10.38 9.45 -0.54
C ASN A 257 -10.63 8.91 0.87
N ASP A 258 -9.63 8.23 1.43
CA ASP A 258 -9.62 7.76 2.80
C ASP A 258 -8.20 7.83 3.39
N VAL A 259 -8.13 7.84 4.72
CA VAL A 259 -6.88 7.97 5.47
C VAL A 259 -5.96 6.77 5.23
N GLY A 260 -6.50 5.56 5.13
CA GLY A 260 -5.72 4.33 4.97
C GLY A 260 -5.00 4.28 3.62
N ALA A 261 -5.70 4.58 2.54
CA ALA A 261 -5.13 4.65 1.20
C ALA A 261 -4.09 5.77 1.09
N ALA A 262 -4.34 6.93 1.68
CA ALA A 262 -3.38 8.02 1.74
C ALA A 262 -2.08 7.61 2.47
N PHE A 263 -2.19 6.97 3.63
CA PHE A 263 -1.02 6.49 4.37
C PHE A 263 -0.29 5.34 3.65
N SER A 264 -1.00 4.43 2.99
CA SER A 264 -0.38 3.39 2.17
C SER A 264 0.42 3.99 1.01
N ALA A 265 -0.09 5.06 0.39
CA ALA A 265 0.64 5.80 -0.64
C ALA A 265 1.89 6.47 -0.08
N VAL A 266 1.80 7.10 1.09
CA VAL A 266 2.97 7.67 1.78
C VAL A 266 3.98 6.59 2.12
N ASP A 267 3.55 5.45 2.64
CA ASP A 267 4.41 4.32 3.02
C ASP A 267 5.13 3.71 1.81
N GLY A 268 4.43 3.53 0.69
CA GLY A 268 5.04 3.12 -0.57
C GLY A 268 6.11 4.10 -1.04
N ARG A 269 5.84 5.42 -0.97
CA ARG A 269 6.84 6.45 -1.30
C ARG A 269 8.02 6.48 -0.34
N LEU A 270 7.78 6.20 0.94
CA LEU A 270 8.84 6.09 1.95
C LEU A 270 9.71 4.86 1.68
N THR A 271 9.11 3.74 1.30
CA THR A 271 9.82 2.54 0.85
C THR A 271 10.68 2.82 -0.39
N ASP A 272 10.13 3.52 -1.39
CA ASP A 272 10.89 3.97 -2.57
C ASP A 272 12.05 4.90 -2.22
N LEU A 273 11.89 5.75 -1.20
CA LEU A 273 12.98 6.61 -0.72
C LEU A 273 14.03 5.79 0.03
N TYR A 274 13.61 4.88 0.91
CA TYR A 274 14.49 4.02 1.69
C TYR A 274 15.37 3.16 0.77
N THR A 275 14.78 2.57 -0.26
CA THR A 275 15.51 1.80 -1.28
C THR A 275 16.49 2.67 -2.08
N ARG A 276 16.10 3.90 -2.47
CA ARG A 276 17.01 4.82 -3.18
C ARG A 276 18.16 5.32 -2.32
N VAL A 277 17.93 5.61 -1.04
CA VAL A 277 19.00 5.99 -0.12
C VAL A 277 19.93 4.80 0.13
N GLY A 278 19.39 3.60 0.32
CA GLY A 278 20.18 2.36 0.38
C GLY A 278 20.99 2.09 -0.89
N ALA A 279 20.40 2.32 -2.07
CA ALA A 279 21.08 2.20 -3.36
C ALA A 279 22.09 3.34 -3.60
N GLY A 280 21.90 4.52 -3.01
CA GLY A 280 22.90 5.60 -2.98
C GLY A 280 24.17 5.19 -2.23
N VAL A 281 24.04 4.29 -1.24
CA VAL A 281 25.19 3.60 -0.62
C VAL A 281 25.77 2.53 -1.55
N ALA A 282 25.04 2.02 -2.56
CA ALA A 282 25.59 1.07 -3.54
C ALA A 282 26.53 1.74 -4.58
N SER A 283 26.48 3.07 -4.72
CA SER A 283 27.55 3.84 -5.39
C SER A 283 28.76 4.08 -4.48
N SER A 284 28.69 3.65 -3.22
CA SER A 284 29.81 3.64 -2.29
C SER A 284 30.42 2.24 -2.23
N VAL A 285 31.74 2.19 -2.08
CA VAL A 285 32.45 0.93 -1.87
C VAL A 285 32.04 0.38 -0.50
N THR A 286 31.33 -0.74 -0.49
CA THR A 286 31.03 -1.49 0.74
C THR A 286 32.26 -2.28 1.14
N TYR A 287 32.85 -1.94 2.28
CA TYR A 287 33.93 -2.72 2.89
C TYR A 287 33.35 -3.95 3.59
N ASP A 288 34.12 -5.02 3.68
CA ASP A 288 33.68 -6.27 4.28
C ASP A 288 33.41 -6.14 5.79
N ASP A 289 34.10 -5.19 6.46
CA ASP A 289 33.88 -4.85 7.87
C ASP A 289 34.21 -3.37 8.19
N ALA A 290 34.06 -3.00 9.47
CA ALA A 290 34.29 -1.63 9.95
C ALA A 290 35.77 -1.17 9.90
N SER A 291 36.74 -2.09 9.78
CA SER A 291 38.16 -1.76 9.68
C SER A 291 38.52 -1.16 8.32
N LYS A 292 37.66 -1.36 7.31
CA LYS A 292 37.87 -0.93 5.92
C LYS A 292 39.14 -1.51 5.28
N ALA A 293 39.60 -2.65 5.77
CA ALA A 293 40.79 -3.32 5.25
C ALA A 293 40.54 -4.06 3.93
N GLN A 294 39.29 -4.46 3.64
CA GLN A 294 38.97 -5.33 2.52
C GLN A 294 37.64 -4.96 1.84
N VAL A 295 37.58 -5.21 0.53
CA VAL A 295 36.38 -5.14 -0.30
C VAL A 295 36.29 -6.43 -1.11
N THR A 296 35.25 -7.22 -0.91
CA THR A 296 35.02 -8.44 -1.70
C THR A 296 34.01 -8.19 -2.83
N LEU A 297 34.43 -8.47 -4.07
CA LEU A 297 33.57 -8.37 -5.25
C LEU A 297 32.78 -9.69 -5.45
N GLN A 298 31.49 -9.69 -5.13
CA GLN A 298 30.64 -10.89 -4.97
C GLN A 298 30.18 -11.58 -6.29
N GLY A 299 30.82 -11.29 -7.43
CA GLY A 299 30.47 -11.93 -8.70
C GLY A 299 30.89 -13.41 -8.70
N GLY A 300 29.97 -14.35 -8.95
CA GLY A 300 30.27 -15.80 -8.94
C GLY A 300 31.33 -16.27 -9.94
N GLY A 301 31.71 -15.44 -10.93
CA GLY A 301 32.85 -15.63 -11.84
C GLY A 301 33.92 -14.53 -11.74
N GLY A 302 33.91 -13.77 -10.63
CA GLY A 302 34.65 -12.52 -10.46
C GLY A 302 33.92 -11.29 -11.04
N THR A 303 34.41 -10.09 -10.71
CA THR A 303 33.88 -8.81 -11.20
C THR A 303 34.95 -8.07 -11.98
N ARG A 304 34.64 -7.63 -13.21
CA ARG A 304 35.55 -6.77 -13.99
C ARG A 304 35.50 -5.34 -13.48
N VAL A 305 36.65 -4.79 -13.10
CA VAL A 305 36.82 -3.37 -12.78
C VAL A 305 37.44 -2.68 -14.00
N SER A 306 36.66 -1.86 -14.70
CA SER A 306 37.10 -1.12 -15.89
C SER A 306 37.39 0.35 -15.57
N ASN A 307 38.08 1.04 -16.50
CA ASN A 307 38.49 2.44 -16.33
C ASN A 307 39.41 2.67 -15.10
N VAL A 308 40.24 1.68 -14.79
CA VAL A 308 41.28 1.79 -13.76
C VAL A 308 42.49 2.51 -14.37
N ALA A 309 42.76 3.72 -13.86
CA ALA A 309 43.94 4.48 -14.24
C ALA A 309 45.23 3.75 -13.83
N THR A 310 46.35 4.14 -14.42
CA THR A 310 47.68 3.62 -14.07
C THR A 310 48.00 3.97 -12.61
N GLY A 311 48.14 2.96 -11.75
CA GLY A 311 48.53 3.14 -10.35
C GLY A 311 49.91 3.78 -10.19
N THR A 312 50.05 4.71 -9.24
CA THR A 312 51.27 5.47 -8.99
C THR A 312 51.86 5.23 -7.60
N ALA A 313 51.01 4.95 -6.61
CA ALA A 313 51.41 4.57 -5.27
C ALA A 313 51.51 3.03 -5.14
N PRO A 314 52.32 2.52 -4.20
CA PRO A 314 52.42 1.08 -3.95
C PRO A 314 51.10 0.41 -3.55
N THR A 315 50.12 1.18 -3.09
CA THR A 315 48.79 0.72 -2.66
C THR A 315 47.71 0.88 -3.73
N ASP A 316 48.05 1.42 -4.90
CA ASP A 316 47.09 1.57 -5.99
C ASP A 316 46.86 0.23 -6.70
N ALA A 317 45.65 0.03 -7.21
CA ALA A 317 45.37 -1.09 -8.08
C ALA A 317 46.13 -0.92 -9.41
N ALA A 318 46.85 -1.97 -9.84
CA ALA A 318 47.50 -1.98 -11.14
C ALA A 318 46.48 -2.32 -12.24
N ASN A 319 46.46 -1.57 -13.33
CA ASN A 319 45.69 -1.93 -14.50
C ASN A 319 46.42 -2.97 -15.37
N VAL A 320 45.71 -3.58 -16.33
CA VAL A 320 46.26 -4.64 -17.19
C VAL A 320 47.48 -4.16 -18.00
N ALA A 321 47.47 -2.90 -18.47
CA ALA A 321 48.57 -2.34 -19.24
C ALA A 321 49.86 -2.22 -18.40
N GLN A 322 49.74 -1.86 -17.11
CA GLN A 322 50.87 -1.80 -16.18
C GLN A 322 51.49 -3.17 -15.92
N VAL A 323 50.66 -4.19 -15.70
CA VAL A 323 51.13 -5.56 -15.48
C VAL A 323 51.87 -6.06 -16.72
N GLN A 324 51.29 -5.88 -17.91
CA GLN A 324 51.93 -6.26 -19.17
C GLN A 324 53.26 -5.53 -19.41
N ALA A 325 53.35 -4.25 -19.05
CA ALA A 325 54.60 -3.48 -19.15
C ALA A 325 55.67 -4.00 -18.17
N GLY A 326 55.28 -4.34 -16.94
CA GLY A 326 56.14 -4.95 -15.93
C GLY A 326 56.65 -6.33 -16.35
N ASP A 327 55.79 -7.18 -16.89
CA ASP A 327 56.15 -8.50 -17.40
C ASP A 327 57.14 -8.38 -18.57
N ALA A 328 56.88 -7.45 -19.50
CA ALA A 328 57.80 -7.17 -20.60
C ALA A 328 59.16 -6.66 -20.11
N GLN A 329 59.21 -5.86 -19.05
CA GLN A 329 60.45 -5.39 -18.44
C GLN A 329 61.21 -6.54 -17.78
N THR A 330 60.53 -7.40 -17.02
CA THR A 330 61.11 -8.58 -16.38
C THR A 330 61.70 -9.53 -17.42
N LEU A 331 60.96 -9.80 -18.51
CA LEU A 331 61.42 -10.63 -19.60
C LEU A 331 62.66 -10.03 -20.29
N ARG A 332 62.67 -8.71 -20.52
CA ARG A 332 63.84 -8.02 -21.07
C ARG A 332 65.06 -8.13 -20.15
N SER A 333 64.88 -7.95 -18.85
CA SER A 333 65.96 -8.12 -17.86
C SER A 333 66.50 -9.55 -17.82
N ALA A 334 65.62 -10.56 -17.87
CA ALA A 334 66.01 -11.97 -17.90
C ALA A 334 66.78 -12.34 -19.18
N ASN A 335 66.33 -11.86 -20.34
CA ASN A 335 67.06 -12.04 -21.59
C ASN A 335 68.43 -11.36 -21.52
N THR A 336 68.50 -10.12 -21.04
CA THR A 336 69.76 -9.39 -20.89
C THR A 336 70.74 -10.13 -19.97
N TYR A 337 70.26 -10.67 -18.84
CA TYR A 337 71.07 -11.47 -17.93
C TYR A 337 71.56 -12.77 -18.61
N THR A 338 70.68 -13.46 -19.33
CA THR A 338 71.00 -14.69 -20.05
C THR A 338 72.03 -14.43 -21.15
N ASP A 339 71.86 -13.36 -21.93
CA ASP A 339 72.76 -12.95 -23.00
C ASP A 339 74.14 -12.55 -22.44
N ALA A 340 74.18 -11.82 -21.33
CA ALA A 340 75.42 -11.49 -20.64
C ALA A 340 76.16 -12.75 -20.15
N ARG A 341 75.42 -13.72 -19.59
CA ARG A 341 76.01 -14.98 -19.12
C ARG A 341 76.52 -15.84 -20.28
N MET A 342 75.79 -15.91 -21.39
CA MET A 342 76.18 -16.61 -22.61
C MET A 342 77.45 -15.99 -23.22
N ASN A 343 77.50 -14.67 -23.32
CA ASN A 343 78.68 -13.96 -23.84
C ASN A 343 79.93 -14.19 -22.98
N GLN A 344 79.78 -14.25 -21.65
CA GLN A 344 80.90 -14.57 -20.75
C GLN A 344 81.42 -16.01 -20.92
N MET A 345 80.54 -16.98 -21.18
CA MET A 345 80.94 -18.38 -21.42
C MET A 345 81.65 -18.59 -22.76
N LEU A 346 81.28 -17.82 -23.80
CA LEU A 346 81.85 -17.94 -25.15
C LEU A 346 83.19 -17.19 -25.32
N ALA A 347 83.50 -16.22 -24.44
CA ALA A 347 84.73 -15.43 -24.52
C ALA A 347 85.99 -16.21 -24.10
N ALA A 348 85.91 -17.07 -23.08
CA ALA A 348 87.08 -17.78 -22.54
C ALA A 348 87.72 -18.82 -23.50
N PRO A 349 86.95 -19.66 -24.23
CA PRO A 349 87.52 -20.61 -25.18
C PRO A 349 88.13 -19.92 -26.41
N THR A 350 87.52 -18.81 -26.84
CA THR A 350 87.94 -18.08 -28.04
C THR A 350 89.30 -17.41 -27.84
N ALA A 351 89.56 -16.85 -26.66
CA ALA A 351 90.86 -16.28 -26.32
C ALA A 351 91.97 -17.36 -26.26
N ALA A 352 91.68 -18.50 -25.64
CA ALA A 352 92.64 -19.61 -25.51
C ALA A 352 93.04 -20.23 -26.87
N ILE A 353 92.10 -20.31 -27.83
CA ILE A 353 92.38 -20.84 -29.18
C ILE A 353 93.25 -19.88 -29.99
N ASN A 354 93.10 -18.57 -29.81
CA ASN A 354 93.91 -17.58 -30.54
C ASN A 354 95.35 -17.54 -30.02
N GLU A 355 95.57 -17.60 -28.71
CA GLU A 355 96.93 -17.70 -28.13
C GLU A 355 97.67 -18.96 -28.59
N LEU A 356 96.96 -20.10 -28.67
CA LEU A 356 97.55 -21.36 -29.17
C LEU A 356 97.97 -21.25 -30.64
N ARG A 357 97.16 -20.59 -31.48
CA ARG A 357 97.48 -20.38 -32.90
C ARG A 357 98.72 -19.51 -33.09
N ASP A 358 98.87 -18.47 -32.28
CA ASP A 358 100.02 -17.54 -32.38
C ASP A 358 101.34 -18.20 -31.94
N ASP A 359 101.36 -19.00 -30.86
CA ASP A 359 102.57 -19.75 -30.43
C ASP A 359 103.01 -20.77 -31.49
N MET A 360 102.06 -21.47 -32.11
CA MET A 360 102.36 -22.45 -33.17
C MET A 360 103.00 -21.79 -34.39
N ASN A 361 102.46 -20.65 -34.85
CA ASN A 361 102.98 -19.93 -36.01
C ASN A 361 104.42 -19.41 -35.79
N TRP A 362 104.74 -18.94 -34.58
CA TRP A 362 106.08 -18.46 -34.26
C TRP A 362 107.14 -19.56 -34.35
N ARG A 363 106.83 -20.77 -33.84
CA ARG A 363 107.76 -21.90 -33.87
C ARG A 363 108.05 -22.39 -35.29
N PHE A 364 107.04 -22.44 -36.16
CA PHE A 364 107.25 -22.86 -37.55
C PHE A 364 108.16 -21.90 -38.33
N ASN A 365 107.97 -20.58 -38.18
CA ASN A 365 108.82 -19.60 -38.84
C ASN A 365 110.30 -19.71 -38.42
N LYS A 366 110.58 -20.00 -37.15
CA LYS A 366 111.96 -20.23 -36.67
C LYS A 366 112.58 -21.50 -37.23
N GLN A 367 111.77 -22.52 -37.50
CA GLN A 367 112.23 -23.77 -38.07
C GLN A 367 112.55 -23.63 -39.56
N ASP A 368 111.71 -22.91 -40.31
CA ASP A 368 111.95 -22.60 -41.73
C ASP A 368 113.24 -21.79 -41.93
N GLU A 369 113.44 -20.74 -41.13
CA GLU A 369 114.68 -19.92 -41.15
C GLU A 369 115.94 -20.77 -40.94
N ARG A 370 115.86 -21.78 -40.06
CA ARG A 370 116.96 -22.70 -39.79
C ARG A 370 117.23 -23.65 -40.97
N ILE A 371 116.19 -24.12 -41.64
CA ILE A 371 116.32 -25.00 -42.81
C ILE A 371 117.00 -24.26 -43.96
N ASP A 372 116.64 -23.00 -44.19
CA ASP A 372 117.24 -22.18 -45.25
C ASP A 372 118.72 -21.89 -44.98
N LYS A 373 119.10 -21.61 -43.73
CA LYS A 373 120.52 -21.47 -43.33
C LYS A 373 121.33 -22.75 -43.57
N MET A 374 120.80 -23.92 -43.20
CA MET A 374 121.46 -25.21 -43.48
C MET A 374 121.64 -25.47 -44.98
N GLY A 375 120.64 -25.11 -45.78
CA GLY A 375 120.68 -25.24 -47.21
C GLY A 375 121.68 -24.31 -47.91
N ALA A 376 121.78 -23.06 -47.46
CA ALA A 376 122.80 -22.11 -47.92
C ALA A 376 124.21 -22.61 -47.58
N MET A 377 124.44 -23.12 -46.35
CA MET A 377 125.73 -23.69 -45.93
C MET A 377 126.13 -24.91 -46.76
N THR A 378 125.17 -25.78 -47.06
CA THR A 378 125.41 -26.96 -47.91
C THR A 378 125.83 -26.53 -49.32
N SER A 379 125.14 -25.55 -49.89
CA SER A 379 125.47 -25.00 -51.21
C SER A 379 126.86 -24.36 -51.22
N ALA A 380 127.22 -23.64 -50.15
CA ALA A 380 128.56 -23.05 -50.00
C ALA A 380 129.65 -24.12 -50.01
N MET A 381 129.50 -25.18 -49.21
CA MET A 381 130.48 -26.28 -49.14
C MET A 381 130.64 -27.02 -50.48
N VAL A 382 129.54 -27.23 -51.21
CA VAL A 382 129.59 -27.85 -52.54
C VAL A 382 130.43 -26.99 -53.48
N GLN A 383 130.19 -25.68 -53.50
CA GLN A 383 130.90 -24.76 -54.40
C GLN A 383 132.39 -24.61 -54.02
N MET A 384 132.69 -24.64 -52.71
CA MET A 384 134.06 -24.73 -52.19
C MET A 384 134.77 -26.00 -52.67
N SER A 385 134.13 -27.16 -52.51
CA SER A 385 134.73 -28.44 -52.92
C SER A 385 134.98 -28.52 -54.43
N ALA A 386 134.07 -27.97 -55.24
CA ALA A 386 134.20 -27.93 -56.69
C ALA A 386 135.35 -27.01 -57.15
N SER A 387 135.51 -25.85 -56.49
CA SER A 387 136.54 -24.86 -56.85
C SER A 387 137.97 -25.37 -56.62
N ALA A 388 138.18 -26.30 -55.69
CA ALA A 388 139.47 -26.93 -55.44
C ALA A 388 139.80 -28.11 -56.39
N ALA A 389 138.82 -28.70 -57.07
CA ALA A 389 138.98 -29.99 -57.77
C ALA A 389 139.92 -29.93 -59.00
N GLY A 390 140.11 -28.76 -59.62
CA GLY A 390 140.90 -28.60 -60.86
C GLY A 390 142.38 -28.25 -60.69
N LEU A 391 142.85 -27.98 -59.46
CA LEU A 391 144.20 -27.42 -59.22
C LEU A 391 145.24 -28.53 -58.90
N ARG A 392 146.34 -28.58 -59.68
CA ARG A 392 147.40 -29.62 -59.61
C ARG A 392 148.47 -29.40 -58.51
N THR A 393 148.23 -28.52 -57.53
CA THR A 393 149.17 -28.25 -56.44
C THR A 393 148.92 -29.15 -55.22
N GLN A 394 149.97 -29.49 -54.45
CA GLN A 394 149.86 -30.37 -53.28
C GLN A 394 148.98 -29.81 -52.15
N ASN A 395 149.02 -28.49 -51.94
CA ASN A 395 148.19 -27.78 -50.97
C ASN A 395 147.26 -26.83 -51.72
N ARG A 396 145.98 -26.80 -51.36
CA ARG A 396 145.01 -25.85 -51.92
C ARG A 396 143.98 -25.41 -50.89
N ILE A 397 143.56 -24.17 -51.01
CA ILE A 397 142.47 -23.57 -50.23
C ILE A 397 141.37 -23.21 -51.22
N ALA A 398 140.14 -23.55 -50.89
CA ALA A 398 138.97 -23.09 -51.62
C ALA A 398 138.02 -22.36 -50.68
N VAL A 399 137.30 -21.42 -51.27
CA VAL A 399 136.23 -20.65 -50.62
C VAL A 399 135.00 -20.79 -51.50
N GLY A 400 133.85 -21.07 -50.89
CA GLY A 400 132.58 -21.19 -51.59
C GLY A 400 131.53 -20.35 -50.89
N ALA A 401 130.66 -19.70 -51.66
CA ALA A 401 129.50 -19.00 -51.14
C ALA A 401 128.23 -19.76 -51.54
N GLY A 402 127.21 -19.75 -50.69
CA GLY A 402 125.93 -20.41 -50.95
C GLY A 402 124.78 -19.51 -50.54
N PHE A 403 123.67 -19.61 -51.27
CA PHE A 403 122.47 -18.81 -51.07
C PHE A 403 121.24 -19.72 -51.15
N GLN A 404 120.34 -19.65 -50.16
CA GLN A 404 119.07 -20.38 -50.16
C GLN A 404 118.02 -19.64 -49.32
N GLY A 405 116.79 -19.50 -49.84
CA GLY A 405 115.66 -18.97 -49.05
C GLY A 405 115.82 -17.55 -48.50
N GLY A 406 116.75 -16.75 -49.05
CA GLY A 406 117.09 -15.41 -48.53
C GLY A 406 118.27 -15.42 -47.54
N GLU A 407 118.74 -16.59 -47.14
CA GLU A 407 119.92 -16.78 -46.29
C GLU A 407 121.19 -17.00 -47.13
N GLN A 408 122.32 -16.54 -46.61
CA GLN A 408 123.63 -16.65 -47.26
C GLN A 408 124.63 -17.34 -46.34
N ALA A 409 125.53 -18.13 -46.92
CA ALA A 409 126.57 -18.83 -46.19
C ALA A 409 127.92 -18.74 -46.91
N LEU A 410 128.99 -18.71 -46.13
CA LEU A 410 130.35 -18.74 -46.63
C LEU A 410 131.05 -19.99 -46.11
N SER A 411 131.84 -20.62 -46.96
CA SER A 411 132.60 -21.81 -46.62
C SER A 411 134.06 -21.66 -47.00
N ILE A 412 134.93 -22.27 -46.20
CA ILE A 412 136.38 -22.30 -46.42
C ILE A 412 136.87 -23.74 -46.21
N GLY A 413 137.70 -24.19 -47.14
CA GLY A 413 138.18 -25.56 -47.15
C GLY A 413 139.64 -25.61 -47.53
N TYR A 414 140.35 -26.50 -46.86
CA TYR A 414 141.71 -26.87 -47.18
C TYR A 414 141.71 -28.29 -47.73
N GLN A 415 142.35 -28.49 -48.87
CA GLN A 415 142.49 -29.79 -49.48
C GLN A 415 143.97 -30.09 -49.73
N ARG A 416 144.37 -31.33 -49.48
CA ARG A 416 145.72 -31.81 -49.68
C ARG A 416 145.73 -33.08 -50.52
N ALA A 417 146.53 -33.08 -51.59
CA ALA A 417 146.78 -34.28 -52.37
C ALA A 417 147.84 -35.14 -51.64
N ILE A 418 147.50 -36.38 -51.33
CA ILE A 418 148.41 -37.35 -50.70
C ILE A 418 149.14 -38.16 -51.79
N SER A 419 148.51 -38.34 -52.94
CA SER A 419 149.06 -39.02 -54.13
C SER A 419 148.35 -38.48 -55.38
N ASP A 420 148.86 -38.76 -56.58
CA ASP A 420 148.26 -38.37 -57.87
C ASP A 420 146.82 -38.91 -58.07
N ARG A 421 146.39 -39.84 -57.21
CA ARG A 421 145.05 -40.45 -57.22
C ARG A 421 144.25 -40.26 -55.92
N ALA A 422 144.76 -39.54 -54.91
CA ALA A 422 144.10 -39.42 -53.61
C ALA A 422 144.21 -38.01 -53.00
N THR A 423 143.08 -37.46 -52.56
CA THR A 423 142.98 -36.13 -51.93
C THR A 423 142.13 -36.16 -50.67
N VAL A 424 142.52 -35.39 -49.66
CA VAL A 424 141.75 -35.20 -48.42
C VAL A 424 141.34 -33.74 -48.34
N THR A 425 140.06 -33.48 -48.12
CA THR A 425 139.45 -32.16 -47.97
C THR A 425 138.93 -32.01 -46.56
N VAL A 426 139.21 -30.87 -45.94
CA VAL A 426 138.60 -30.45 -44.68
C VAL A 426 138.01 -29.07 -44.93
N GLY A 427 136.74 -28.86 -44.60
CA GLY A 427 136.13 -27.54 -44.78
C GLY A 427 135.02 -27.26 -43.78
N GLY A 428 134.77 -25.97 -43.55
CA GLY A 428 133.67 -25.47 -42.73
C GLY A 428 132.84 -24.46 -43.49
N ALA A 429 131.55 -24.38 -43.20
CA ALA A 429 130.64 -23.35 -43.67
C ALA A 429 129.95 -22.66 -42.50
N PHE A 430 129.66 -21.39 -42.66
CA PHE A 430 129.10 -20.52 -41.62
C PHE A 430 128.02 -19.64 -42.24
N SER A 431 126.90 -19.48 -41.54
CA SER A 431 125.79 -18.61 -41.91
C SER A 431 125.23 -17.96 -40.64
N ASP A 432 125.51 -16.67 -40.44
CA ASP A 432 125.15 -15.84 -39.28
C ASP A 432 125.37 -16.53 -37.91
N SER A 433 124.36 -17.26 -37.42
CA SER A 433 124.33 -17.95 -36.13
C SER A 433 124.48 -19.48 -36.21
N GLU A 434 124.60 -20.05 -37.41
CA GLU A 434 124.87 -21.47 -37.63
C GLU A 434 126.25 -21.71 -38.25
N SER A 435 126.86 -22.84 -37.89
CA SER A 435 128.12 -23.30 -38.47
C SER A 435 128.07 -24.80 -38.69
N SER A 436 128.76 -25.27 -39.73
CA SER A 436 128.90 -26.68 -40.08
C SER A 436 130.33 -26.95 -40.52
N ALA A 437 130.83 -28.17 -40.28
CA ALA A 437 132.15 -28.60 -40.70
C ALA A 437 132.09 -30.02 -41.25
N GLY A 438 132.94 -30.31 -42.23
CA GLY A 438 132.99 -31.58 -42.93
C GLY A 438 134.42 -31.96 -43.32
N VAL A 439 134.67 -33.26 -43.37
CA VAL A 439 135.91 -33.85 -43.88
C VAL A 439 135.54 -34.86 -44.95
N GLY A 440 136.21 -34.81 -46.09
CA GLY A 440 135.99 -35.70 -47.21
C GLY A 440 137.30 -36.27 -47.73
N VAL A 441 137.25 -37.48 -48.28
CA VAL A 441 138.36 -38.10 -48.99
C VAL A 441 137.91 -38.49 -50.39
N GLY A 442 138.68 -38.11 -51.40
CA GLY A 442 138.41 -38.42 -52.80
C GLY A 442 139.54 -39.25 -53.39
N PHE A 443 139.20 -40.36 -54.04
CA PHE A 443 140.11 -41.25 -54.74
C PHE A 443 139.64 -41.46 -56.17
N GLY A 444 140.55 -41.41 -57.15
CA GLY A 444 140.26 -41.64 -58.56
C GLY A 444 141.10 -42.79 -59.10
N TRP A 445 140.46 -43.79 -59.73
CA TRP A 445 141.14 -44.95 -60.33
C TRP A 445 141.45 -44.73 -61.81
#